data_AF-A0A8T1SI02-F1
#
_entry.id   AF-A0A8T1SI02-F1
#
_cell.length_a   1.000
_cell.length_b   1.000
_cell.length_c   1.000
_cell.angle_alpha   90.00
_cell.angle_beta   90.00
_cell.angle_gamma   90.00
#
_symmetry.space_group_name_H-M   'P 1'
#
loop_
_entity.id
_entity.type
_entity.pdbx_description
1 polymer ?
#
loop_
_entity_poly.entity_id
_entity_poly.type
_entity_poly.pdbx_seq_one_letter_code
_entity_poly.pdbx_strand_id
1 'polypeptide(L)'
;RFATVLGEVLPLDRFFRGQSLRELEEVLFCQAQTWDLYWERNDPLRDVDEVAVPVLCICSQDDPMCGAPRDTLPFELFETNPYFFLALTQGGGHCGFFKDG
;
A
#
# COMPACT_ATOMS: atom_id res chain seq x y z
N ARG A 1 -30.32 1.28 0.42
CA ARG A 1 -30.40 1.35 -1.07
C ARG A 1 -29.06 1.00 -1.72
N PHE A 2 -27.95 1.67 -1.37
CA PHE A 2 -26.63 1.36 -1.96
C PHE A 2 -26.05 0.00 -1.55
N ALA A 3 -26.24 -0.43 -0.30
CA ALA A 3 -25.77 -1.74 0.16
C ALA A 3 -26.34 -2.92 -0.64
N THR A 4 -27.59 -2.82 -1.09
CA THR A 4 -28.25 -3.88 -1.87
C THR A 4 -27.59 -4.06 -3.24
N VAL A 5 -27.32 -2.95 -3.95
CA VAL A 5 -26.66 -2.96 -5.26
C VAL A 5 -25.19 -3.37 -5.13
N LEU A 6 -24.49 -2.88 -4.10
CA LEU A 6 -23.09 -3.23 -3.87
C LEU A 6 -22.94 -4.72 -3.54
N GLY A 7 -23.94 -5.33 -2.89
CA GLY A 7 -23.98 -6.76 -2.59
C GLY A 7 -24.14 -7.67 -3.81
N GLU A 8 -24.56 -7.14 -4.96
CA GLU A 8 -24.60 -7.91 -6.22
C GLU A 8 -23.20 -8.11 -6.83
N VAL A 9 -22.24 -7.25 -6.48
CA VAL A 9 -20.89 -7.21 -7.07
C VAL A 9 -19.80 -7.58 -6.06
N LEU A 10 -20.06 -7.40 -4.77
CA LEU A 10 -19.08 -7.61 -3.71
C LEU A 10 -19.70 -8.41 -2.57
N PRO A 11 -19.04 -9.48 -2.06
CA PRO A 11 -19.51 -10.17 -0.87
C PRO A 11 -19.28 -9.31 0.38
N LEU A 12 -20.25 -8.41 0.64
CA LEU A 12 -20.20 -7.38 1.68
C LEU A 12 -19.97 -7.94 3.08
N ASP A 13 -20.55 -9.10 3.40
CA ASP A 13 -20.37 -9.73 4.71
C ASP A 13 -18.90 -10.10 4.97
N ARG A 14 -18.20 -10.58 3.95
CA ARG A 14 -16.78 -10.91 4.05
C ARG A 14 -15.94 -9.62 4.06
N PHE A 15 -16.30 -8.64 3.23
CA PHE A 15 -15.64 -7.34 3.17
C PHE A 15 -15.66 -6.61 4.52
N PHE A 16 -16.84 -6.45 5.14
CA PHE A 16 -16.98 -5.74 6.41
C PHE A 16 -16.43 -6.51 7.62
N ARG A 17 -16.18 -7.82 7.49
CA ARG A 17 -15.51 -8.63 8.52
C ARG A 17 -13.99 -8.60 8.43
N GLY A 18 -13.42 -8.11 7.33
CA GLY A 18 -11.98 -8.02 7.16
C GLY A 18 -11.32 -7.24 8.30
N GLN A 19 -10.18 -7.72 8.77
CA GLN A 19 -9.39 -7.12 9.85
C GLN A 19 -8.01 -6.63 9.37
N SER A 20 -7.72 -6.80 8.08
CA SER A 20 -6.49 -6.31 7.46
C SER A 20 -6.76 -5.79 6.04
N LEU A 21 -5.86 -4.93 5.56
CA LEU A 21 -5.92 -4.44 4.18
C LEU A 21 -5.84 -5.59 3.16
N ARG A 22 -5.01 -6.60 3.43
CA ARG A 22 -4.93 -7.82 2.60
C ARG A 22 -6.28 -8.52 2.49
N GLU A 23 -6.96 -8.78 3.62
CA GLU A 23 -8.26 -9.45 3.59
C GLU A 23 -9.30 -8.64 2.80
N LEU A 24 -9.26 -7.32 2.94
CA LEU A 24 -10.12 -6.41 2.19
C LEU A 24 -9.84 -6.46 0.68
N GLU A 25 -8.56 -6.40 0.28
CA GLU A 25 -8.13 -6.48 -1.11
C GLU A 25 -8.40 -7.85 -1.74
N GLU A 26 -8.19 -8.95 -1.02
CA GLU A 26 -8.53 -10.30 -1.49
C GLU A 26 -10.03 -10.39 -1.82
N VAL A 27 -10.89 -9.78 -1.00
CA VAL A 27 -12.34 -9.76 -1.25
C VAL A 27 -12.72 -8.90 -2.45
N LEU A 28 -12.05 -7.76 -2.63
CA LEU A 28 -12.33 -6.82 -3.71
C LEU A 28 -11.78 -7.31 -5.07
N PHE A 29 -10.53 -7.74 -5.11
CA PHE A 29 -9.75 -7.87 -6.34
C PHE A 29 -9.38 -9.32 -6.69
N CYS A 30 -9.49 -10.24 -5.73
CA CYS A 30 -9.17 -11.66 -5.93
C CYS A 30 -10.41 -12.55 -6.09
N GLN A 31 -11.54 -12.00 -6.54
CA GLN A 31 -12.76 -12.80 -6.75
C GLN A 31 -12.60 -13.84 -7.88
N ALA A 32 -11.74 -13.56 -8.86
CA ALA A 32 -11.51 -14.40 -10.04
C ALA A 32 -10.04 -14.85 -10.20
N GLN A 33 -9.17 -14.54 -9.23
CA GLN A 33 -7.74 -14.87 -9.27
C GLN A 33 -7.18 -15.06 -7.86
N THR A 34 -6.01 -15.64 -7.73
CA THR A 34 -5.34 -15.80 -6.43
C THR A 34 -4.65 -14.49 -6.01
N TRP A 35 -4.36 -14.38 -4.71
CA TRP A 35 -3.56 -13.28 -4.15
C TRP A 35 -2.21 -13.12 -4.86
N ASP A 36 -1.54 -14.24 -5.15
CA ASP A 36 -0.22 -14.22 -5.80
C ASP A 36 -0.31 -13.67 -7.23
N LEU A 37 -1.30 -14.09 -8.02
CA LEU A 37 -1.54 -13.58 -9.38
C LEU A 37 -1.96 -12.11 -9.38
N TYR A 38 -2.70 -11.68 -8.34
CA TYR A 38 -3.03 -10.28 -8.15
C TYR A 38 -1.77 -9.46 -7.89
N TRP A 39 -0.90 -9.87 -6.96
CA TRP A 39 0.31 -9.12 -6.63
C TRP A 39 1.35 -9.14 -7.75
N GLU A 40 1.54 -10.26 -8.44
CA GLU A 40 2.42 -10.33 -9.62
C GLU A 40 2.11 -9.21 -10.65
N ARG A 41 0.84 -8.81 -10.75
CA ARG A 41 0.38 -7.78 -11.69
C ARG A 41 0.37 -6.37 -11.10
N ASN A 42 0.26 -6.22 -9.79
CA ASN A 42 0.00 -4.94 -9.12
C ASN A 42 1.11 -4.51 -8.16
N ASP A 43 2.20 -5.28 -8.03
CA ASP A 43 3.36 -4.88 -7.24
C ASP A 43 3.94 -3.56 -7.77
N PRO A 44 3.94 -2.47 -6.97
CA PRO A 44 4.48 -1.19 -7.40
C PRO A 44 5.99 -1.23 -7.65
N LEU A 45 6.70 -2.25 -7.16
CA LEU A 45 8.14 -2.43 -7.38
C LEU A 45 8.48 -3.26 -8.62
N ARG A 46 7.48 -3.82 -9.33
CA ARG A 46 7.72 -4.72 -10.46
C ARG A 46 8.63 -4.12 -11.54
N ASP A 47 8.42 -2.84 -11.83
CA ASP A 47 9.09 -2.12 -12.92
C ASP A 47 10.02 -0.99 -12.37
N VAL A 48 10.52 -1.16 -11.14
CA VAL A 48 11.29 -0.11 -10.42
C VAL A 48 12.61 0.25 -11.12
N ASP A 49 13.20 -0.70 -11.84
CA ASP A 49 14.44 -0.50 -12.59
C ASP A 49 14.25 0.36 -13.85
N GLU A 50 13.01 0.52 -14.32
CA GLU A 50 12.68 1.30 -15.52
C GLU A 50 12.36 2.77 -15.21
N VAL A 51 12.45 3.18 -13.94
CA VAL A 51 12.12 4.54 -13.52
C VAL A 51 13.16 5.54 -14.03
N ALA A 52 12.72 6.41 -14.94
CA ALA A 52 13.55 7.45 -15.54
C ALA A 52 13.39 8.84 -14.89
N VAL A 53 12.37 9.02 -14.05
CA VAL A 53 12.07 10.29 -13.36
C VAL A 53 12.39 10.13 -11.88
N PRO A 54 13.18 11.03 -11.27
CA PRO A 54 13.46 10.98 -9.84
C PRO A 54 12.17 10.96 -8.99
N VAL A 55 12.08 10.02 -8.05
CA VAL A 55 10.94 9.81 -7.15
C VAL A 55 11.37 10.09 -5.72
N LEU A 56 10.64 10.99 -5.04
CA LEU A 56 10.75 11.18 -3.60
C LEU A 56 9.59 10.46 -2.90
N CYS A 57 9.92 9.43 -2.12
CA CYS A 57 8.99 8.76 -1.22
C CYS A 57 9.06 9.40 0.16
N ILE A 58 7.91 9.84 0.68
CA ILE A 58 7.80 10.40 2.04
C ILE A 58 7.01 9.40 2.88
N CYS A 59 7.62 8.89 3.93
CA CYS A 59 7.03 7.89 4.82
C CYS A 59 7.17 8.33 6.27
N SER A 60 6.33 7.80 7.15
CA SER A 60 6.40 8.07 8.58
C SER A 60 6.57 6.80 9.40
N GLN A 61 7.38 6.87 10.45
CA GLN A 61 7.62 5.73 11.36
C GLN A 61 6.40 5.37 12.21
N ASP A 62 5.47 6.31 12.41
CA ASP A 62 4.25 6.12 13.19
C ASP A 62 3.01 5.82 12.32
N ASP A 63 3.17 5.52 11.02
CA ASP A 63 2.06 5.15 10.14
C ASP A 63 1.49 3.76 10.51
N PRO A 64 0.26 3.67 11.07
CA PRO A 64 -0.32 2.39 11.50
C PRO A 64 -0.75 1.51 10.32
N MET A 65 -0.87 2.05 9.10
CA MET A 65 -1.26 1.31 7.91
C MET A 65 -0.08 0.60 7.27
N CYS A 66 1.09 1.25 7.24
CA CYS A 66 2.31 0.70 6.67
C CYS A 66 3.07 -0.23 7.61
N GLY A 67 2.83 -0.15 8.93
CA GLY A 67 3.53 -0.98 9.92
C GLY A 67 4.99 -0.54 10.14
N ALA A 68 5.81 -1.42 10.70
CA ALA A 68 7.20 -1.10 11.01
C ALA A 68 8.00 -0.89 9.71
N PRO A 69 8.65 0.28 9.50
CA PRO A 69 9.35 0.57 8.26
C PRO A 69 10.43 -0.43 7.86
N ARG A 70 11.08 -1.07 8.86
CA ARG A 70 12.10 -2.12 8.64
C ARG A 70 11.57 -3.35 7.89
N ASP A 71 10.28 -3.62 8.00
CA ASP A 71 9.65 -4.79 7.41
C ASP A 71 8.92 -4.47 6.10
N THR A 72 8.64 -3.18 5.83
CA THR A 72 7.77 -2.77 4.72
C THR A 72 8.41 -1.80 3.73
N LEU A 73 9.51 -1.13 4.07
CA LEU A 73 10.24 -0.26 3.14
C LEU A 73 11.44 -1.00 2.51
N PRO A 74 11.61 -0.92 1.18
CA PRO A 74 12.75 -1.50 0.48
C PRO A 74 13.99 -0.60 0.63
N PHE A 75 14.63 -0.57 1.80
CA PHE A 75 15.78 0.33 2.06
C PHE A 75 16.91 0.18 1.04
N GLU A 76 17.21 -1.05 0.61
CA GLU A 76 18.26 -1.31 -0.38
C GLU A 76 17.99 -0.57 -1.71
N LEU A 77 16.72 -0.44 -2.14
CA LEU A 77 16.36 0.31 -3.35
C LEU A 77 16.79 1.77 -3.23
N PHE A 78 16.52 2.41 -2.09
CA PHE A 78 16.86 3.82 -1.86
C PHE A 78 18.36 4.03 -1.65
N GLU A 79 19.10 3.01 -1.25
CA GLU A 79 20.57 3.06 -1.09
C GLU A 79 21.31 2.84 -2.42
N THR A 80 20.70 2.10 -3.35
CA THR A 80 21.37 1.64 -4.59
C THR A 80 20.89 2.35 -5.86
N ASN A 81 19.63 2.83 -5.90
CA ASN A 81 19.06 3.46 -7.08
C ASN A 81 19.12 5.00 -6.99
N PRO A 82 19.86 5.68 -7.89
CA PRO A 82 20.05 7.14 -7.83
C PRO A 82 18.78 7.96 -8.15
N TYR A 83 17.72 7.32 -8.65
CA TYR A 83 16.44 7.98 -8.93
C TYR A 83 15.48 7.93 -7.75
N PHE A 84 15.75 7.13 -6.72
CA PHE A 84 14.84 6.96 -5.58
C PHE A 84 15.38 7.61 -4.32
N PHE A 85 14.55 8.43 -3.70
CA PHE A 85 14.87 9.13 -2.46
C PHE A 85 13.82 8.81 -1.40
N LEU A 86 14.27 8.59 -0.16
CA LEU A 86 13.39 8.35 0.98
C LEU A 86 13.52 9.46 2.02
N ALA A 87 12.39 10.11 2.34
CA ALA A 87 12.24 10.97 3.50
C ALA A 87 11.42 10.24 4.56
N LEU A 88 12.10 9.61 5.53
CA LEU A 88 11.47 8.90 6.63
C LEU A 88 11.37 9.80 7.88
N THR A 89 10.16 10.27 8.20
CA THR A 89 9.91 11.13 9.35
C THR A 89 9.64 10.30 10.61
N GLN A 90 9.82 10.91 11.80
CA GLN A 90 9.40 10.29 13.05
C GLN A 90 7.87 10.29 13.23
N GLY A 91 7.19 11.31 12.67
CA GLY A 91 5.75 11.49 12.82
C GLY A 91 5.08 12.10 11.57
N GLY A 92 3.77 11.91 11.47
CA GLY A 92 2.93 12.33 10.36
C GLY A 92 1.88 11.28 9.96
N GLY A 93 2.15 10.01 10.23
CA GLY A 93 1.21 8.91 9.97
C GLY A 93 0.63 8.87 8.55
N HIS A 94 -0.45 8.10 8.39
CA HIS A 94 -1.10 7.89 7.08
C HIS A 94 -1.89 9.11 6.59
N CYS A 95 -2.50 9.86 7.51
CA CYS A 95 -3.46 10.91 7.20
C CYS A 95 -2.83 12.30 6.99
N GLY A 96 -1.51 12.41 7.03
CA GLY A 96 -0.78 13.60 6.58
C GLY A 96 0.23 14.14 7.58
N PHE A 97 1.30 14.71 7.04
CA PHE A 97 2.41 15.24 7.81
C PHE A 97 2.05 16.60 8.43
N PHE A 98 2.01 16.64 9.76
CA PHE A 98 1.80 17.89 10.49
C PHE A 98 3.11 18.69 10.53
N LYS A 99 2.98 20.01 10.41
CA LYS A 99 4.06 20.94 10.70
C LYS A 99 3.84 21.46 12.11
N ASP A 100 4.78 21.22 13.02
CA ASP A 100 4.83 21.98 14.26
C ASP A 100 5.04 23.47 13.91
N GLY A 101 4.16 24.31 14.44
CA GLY A 101 4.23 25.78 14.32
C GLY A 101 5.33 26.35 15.19
#